data_AF-A0A9D1VIZ5-F1
#
_entry.id   AF-A0A9D1VIZ5-F1
#
_cell.length_a   1.000
_cell.length_b   1.000
_cell.length_c   1.000
_cell.angle_alpha   90.00
_cell.angle_beta   90.00
_cell.angle_gamma   90.00
#
_symmetry.space_group_name_H-M   'P 1'
#
loop_
_entity.id
_entity.type
_entity.pdbx_description
1 polymer ?
#
loop_
_entity_poly.entity_id
_entity_poly.type
_entity_poly.pdbx_seq_one_letter_code
_entity_poly.pdbx_strand_id
1 'polypeptide(L)'
;MRSNDLNYKKEYIRPMMTPQHVYVFRFGKRKLNNRVIIRYSHTWTGRLKINEIDVRLHHQHHPRIFRTENDLLLYLNQHMAKKQAKREKQDEETVEKDKE
;
A
#
# COMPACT_ATOMS: atom_id res chain seq x y z
N MET A 1 7.25 -4.03 8.16
CA MET A 1 7.73 -4.36 6.80
C MET A 1 8.89 -5.35 6.81
N ARG A 2 9.98 -5.10 7.54
CA ARG A 2 11.11 -6.07 7.65
C ARG A 2 10.70 -7.44 8.19
N SER A 3 9.72 -7.49 9.10
CA SER A 3 9.10 -8.73 9.60
C SER A 3 8.45 -9.60 8.52
N ASN A 4 8.13 -9.02 7.36
CA ASN A 4 7.55 -9.73 6.22
C ASN A 4 8.56 -9.89 5.07
N ASP A 5 9.86 -9.76 5.34
CA ASP A 5 10.95 -9.83 4.35
C ASP A 5 10.77 -8.81 3.20
N LEU A 6 10.27 -7.61 3.55
CA LEU A 6 10.11 -6.50 2.61
C LEU A 6 11.12 -5.40 2.89
N ASN A 7 11.94 -5.09 1.89
CA ASN A 7 12.79 -3.92 1.86
C ASN A 7 11.95 -2.67 1.59
N TYR A 8 12.36 -1.55 2.19
CA TYR A 8 11.72 -0.26 1.98
C TYR A 8 12.73 0.88 1.99
N LYS A 9 12.39 1.97 1.28
CA LYS A 9 13.12 3.24 1.26
C LYS A 9 12.13 4.38 1.42
N LYS A 10 12.41 5.28 2.36
CA LYS A 10 11.64 6.52 2.57
C LYS A 10 12.35 7.66 1.85
N GLU A 11 11.58 8.46 1.13
CA GLU A 11 12.06 9.65 0.44
C GLU A 11 11.09 10.79 0.73
N TYR A 12 11.64 11.97 0.99
CA TYR A 12 10.87 13.17 1.27
C TYR A 12 11.09 14.16 0.14
N ILE A 13 10.00 14.68 -0.38
CA ILE A 13 10.01 15.65 -1.46
C ILE A 13 9.25 16.88 -0.98
N ARG A 14 9.91 18.04 -1.10
CA ARG A 14 9.29 19.35 -0.93
C ARG A 14 9.17 19.99 -2.32
N PRO A 15 8.00 19.90 -2.98
CA PRO A 15 7.82 20.54 -4.28
C PRO A 15 7.93 22.06 -4.13
N MET A 16 8.63 22.73 -5.05
CA MET A 16 8.78 24.19 -5.02
C MET A 16 7.45 24.95 -5.22
N MET A 17 6.56 24.41 -6.04
CA MET A 17 5.36 25.14 -6.53
C MET A 17 4.07 24.82 -5.77
N THR A 18 4.08 23.89 -4.81
CA THR A 18 2.86 23.48 -4.09
C THR A 18 3.07 23.48 -2.59
N PRO A 19 2.09 23.93 -1.79
CA PRO A 19 2.19 23.95 -0.33
C PRO A 19 2.12 22.54 0.30
N GLN A 20 1.89 21.52 -0.52
CA GLN A 20 1.80 20.13 -0.06
C GLN A 20 3.18 19.51 0.01
N HIS A 21 3.44 18.85 1.13
CA HIS A 21 4.61 18.01 1.32
C HIS A 21 4.30 16.58 0.86
N VAL A 22 5.32 15.89 0.36
CA VAL A 22 5.17 14.55 -0.18
C VAL A 22 6.18 13.61 0.48
N TYR A 23 5.68 12.52 1.07
CA TYR A 23 6.51 11.36 1.39
C TYR A 23 6.29 10.27 0.35
N VAL A 24 7.38 9.69 -0.12
CA VAL A 24 7.36 8.53 -1.01
C VAL A 24 8.00 7.35 -0.29
N PHE A 25 7.21 6.31 -0.06
CA PHE A 25 7.66 5.05 0.52
C PHE A 25 7.75 4.01 -0.59
N ARG A 26 8.97 3.68 -1.01
CA ARG A 26 9.21 2.62 -2.01
C ARG A 26 9.42 1.30 -1.28
N PHE A 27 8.80 0.21 -1.74
CA PHE A 27 8.89 -1.08 -1.07
C PHE A 27 8.85 -2.28 -2.02
N GLY A 28 9.41 -3.40 -1.58
CA GLY A 28 9.37 -4.67 -2.29
C GLY A 28 10.38 -5.69 -1.74
N LYS A 29 10.23 -6.95 -2.14
CA LYS A 29 11.08 -8.07 -1.67
C LYS A 29 12.49 -8.00 -2.28
N ARG A 30 12.57 -8.04 -3.61
CA ARG A 30 13.85 -7.95 -4.37
C ARG A 30 14.08 -6.57 -4.98
N LYS A 31 13.05 -5.95 -5.55
CA LYS A 31 13.10 -4.62 -6.20
C LYS A 31 12.08 -3.68 -5.57
N LEU A 32 12.45 -2.41 -5.38
CA LEU A 32 11.61 -1.37 -4.78
C LEU A 32 10.71 -0.69 -5.83
N ASN A 33 9.87 -1.50 -6.47
CA ASN A 33 9.02 -1.08 -7.58
C ASN A 33 7.63 -0.64 -7.14
N ASN A 34 7.20 -1.02 -5.95
CA ASN A 34 5.95 -0.54 -5.37
C ASN A 34 6.22 0.76 -4.61
N ARG A 35 5.22 1.64 -4.56
CA ARG A 35 5.32 2.90 -3.82
C ARG A 35 3.99 3.29 -3.19
N VAL A 36 4.07 3.82 -1.98
CA VAL A 36 3.02 4.61 -1.35
C VAL A 36 3.46 6.07 -1.36
N ILE A 37 2.65 6.93 -1.95
CA ILE A 37 2.88 8.37 -2.02
C ILE A 37 1.88 9.02 -1.08
N ILE A 38 2.37 9.68 -0.04
CA ILE A 38 1.56 10.35 0.96
C ILE A 38 1.72 11.85 0.75
N ARG A 39 0.62 12.51 0.36
CA ARG A 39 0.55 13.97 0.30
C ARG A 39 -0.05 14.47 1.60
N TYR A 40 0.63 15.39 2.23
CA TYR A 40 0.18 15.99 3.48
C TYR A 40 0.43 17.48 3.47
N SER A 41 -0.35 18.20 4.24
CA SER A 41 -0.14 19.61 4.52
C SER A 41 -0.17 19.85 6.02
N HIS A 42 0.31 21.01 6.43
CA HIS A 42 0.11 21.46 7.80
C HIS A 42 -1.13 22.34 7.83
N THR A 43 -1.97 22.13 8.84
CA THR A 43 -3.06 23.07 9.17
C THR A 43 -2.47 24.39 9.66
N TRP A 44 -3.29 25.43 9.74
CA TRP A 44 -2.92 26.71 10.34
C TRP A 44 -2.37 26.54 11.78
N THR A 45 -2.87 25.57 12.53
CA THR A 45 -2.37 25.22 13.88
C THR A 45 -1.08 24.38 13.89
N GLY A 46 -0.47 24.13 12.74
CA GLY A 46 0.73 23.30 12.61
C GLY A 46 0.50 21.79 12.65
N ARG A 47 -0.74 21.32 12.83
CA ARG A 47 -1.06 19.88 12.83
C ARG A 47 -0.93 19.30 11.42
N LEU A 48 -0.30 18.13 11.32
CA LEU A 48 -0.18 17.37 10.07
C LEU A 48 -1.55 16.83 9.65
N LYS A 49 -1.93 17.12 8.40
CA LYS A 49 -3.14 16.61 7.77
C LYS A 49 -2.75 15.80 6.54
N ILE A 50 -3.08 14.51 6.54
CA ILE A 50 -2.98 13.68 5.35
C ILE A 50 -4.09 14.11 4.39
N ASN A 51 -3.72 14.48 3.18
CA ASN A 51 -4.66 14.90 2.15
C ASN A 51 -4.97 13.75 1.18
N GLU A 52 -3.95 12.95 0.85
CA GLU A 52 -4.05 11.88 -0.12
C GLU A 52 -3.03 10.79 0.16
N ILE A 53 -3.44 9.55 -0.01
CA ILE A 53 -2.56 8.38 0.00
C ILE A 53 -2.73 7.65 -1.33
N ASP A 54 -1.71 7.67 -2.17
CA ASP A 54 -1.69 6.99 -3.47
C ASP A 54 -0.83 5.73 -3.36
N VAL A 55 -1.45 4.57 -3.57
CA VAL A 55 -0.77 3.28 -3.59
C VAL A 55 -0.61 2.83 -5.04
N ARG A 56 0.66 2.71 -5.45
CA ARG A 56 1.05 2.22 -6.77
C ARG A 56 1.83 0.93 -6.63
N LEU A 57 1.24 -0.17 -7.08
CA LEU A 57 1.91 -1.44 -7.18
C LEU A 57 2.54 -1.61 -8.56
N HIS A 58 3.64 -2.34 -8.62
CA HIS A 58 4.28 -2.70 -9.88
C HIS A 58 3.33 -3.54 -10.74
N HIS A 59 3.23 -3.24 -12.04
CA HIS A 59 2.26 -3.82 -12.99
C HIS A 59 0.78 -3.52 -12.71
N GLN A 60 0.47 -2.59 -11.80
CA GLN A 60 -0.91 -2.14 -11.60
C GLN A 60 -1.26 -1.07 -12.64
N HIS A 61 -2.26 -1.35 -13.48
CA HIS A 61 -2.73 -0.42 -14.51
C HIS A 61 -3.50 0.79 -13.96
N HIS A 62 -4.28 0.59 -12.90
CA HIS A 62 -5.06 1.65 -12.26
C HIS A 62 -4.58 1.87 -10.82
N PRO A 63 -3.75 2.89 -10.55
CA PRO A 63 -3.33 3.21 -9.19
C PRO A 63 -4.54 3.56 -8.33
N ARG A 64 -4.47 3.24 -7.04
CA ARG A 64 -5.57 3.51 -6.11
C ARG A 64 -5.22 4.70 -5.24
N ILE A 65 -6.09 5.69 -5.26
CA ILE A 65 -5.97 6.92 -4.50
C ILE A 65 -6.98 6.87 -3.36
N PHE A 66 -6.52 7.06 -2.13
CA PHE A 66 -7.32 7.06 -0.91
C PHE A 66 -7.29 8.46 -0.30
N ARG A 67 -8.45 8.92 0.21
CA ARG A 67 -8.56 10.22 0.87
C ARG A 67 -8.19 10.16 2.34
N THR A 68 -8.45 9.02 2.98
CA THR A 68 -8.16 8.80 4.40
C THR A 68 -7.33 7.54 4.62
N GLU A 69 -6.67 7.47 5.78
CA GLU A 69 -5.97 6.26 6.23
C GLU A 69 -6.95 5.08 6.41
N ASN A 70 -8.16 5.34 6.92
CA ASN A 70 -9.19 4.33 7.09
C ASN A 70 -9.59 3.67 5.77
N ASP A 71 -9.73 4.45 4.68
CA ASP A 71 -10.06 3.90 3.36
C ASP A 71 -8.96 2.95 2.86
N LEU A 72 -7.69 3.33 3.09
CA LEU A 72 -6.55 2.49 2.76
C LEU A 72 -6.56 1.19 3.59
N LEU A 73 -6.74 1.30 4.91
CA LEU A 73 -6.74 0.13 5.80
C LEU A 73 -7.88 -0.83 5.46
N LEU A 74 -9.07 -0.30 5.22
CA LEU A 74 -10.23 -1.09 4.80
C LEU A 74 -9.94 -1.86 3.51
N TYR A 75 -9.38 -1.17 2.50
CA TYR A 75 -9.00 -1.78 1.24
C TYR A 75 -7.96 -2.91 1.43
N LEU A 76 -6.92 -2.68 2.23
CA LEU A 76 -5.89 -3.67 2.49
C LEU A 76 -6.45 -4.90 3.20
N ASN A 77 -7.29 -4.70 4.21
CA ASN A 77 -7.92 -5.80 4.96
C ASN A 77 -8.80 -6.66 4.06
N GLN A 78 -9.67 -6.04 3.24
CA GLN A 78 -10.51 -6.75 2.28
C GLN A 78 -9.67 -7.56 1.27
N HIS A 79 -8.58 -6.97 0.78
CA HIS A 79 -7.71 -7.65 -0.18
C HIS A 79 -6.94 -8.82 0.45
N MET A 80 -6.53 -8.70 1.71
CA MET A 80 -5.86 -9.78 2.45
C MET A 80 -6.81 -10.93 2.75
N ALA A 81 -8.03 -10.63 3.21
CA ALA A 81 -9.07 -11.63 3.45
C ALA A 81 -9.41 -12.41 2.17
N LYS A 82 -9.61 -11.71 1.05
CA LYS A 82 -9.86 -12.34 -0.26
C LYS A 82 -8.71 -13.27 -0.70
N LYS A 83 -7.47 -12.90 -0.37
CA LYS A 83 -6.29 -13.71 -0.70
C LYS A 83 -6.17 -14.96 0.19
N GLN A 84 -6.51 -14.86 1.47
CA GLN A 84 -6.56 -16.00 2.39
C GLN A 84 -7.61 -17.01 1.97
N ALA A 85 -8.85 -16.56 1.76
CA ALA A 85 -9.94 -17.42 1.29
C ALA A 85 -9.64 -18.11 -0.05
N LYS A 86 -8.88 -17.48 -0.95
CA LYS A 86 -8.45 -18.11 -2.20
C LYS A 86 -7.41 -19.22 -1.98
N ARG A 87 -6.51 -19.06 -1.00
CA ARG A 87 -5.51 -20.08 -0.68
C ARG A 87 -6.15 -21.30 -0.04
N GLU A 88 -7.04 -21.08 0.92
CA GLU A 88 -7.78 -22.15 1.60
C GLU A 88 -8.53 -23.05 0.60
N LYS A 89 -9.21 -22.46 -0.39
CA LYS A 89 -9.87 -23.21 -1.46
C LYS A 89 -8.91 -24.00 -2.36
N GLN A 90 -7.73 -23.45 -2.64
CA GLN A 90 -6.71 -24.15 -3.44
C GLN A 90 -6.11 -25.33 -2.67
N ASP A 91 -5.92 -25.16 -1.36
CA ASP A 91 -5.40 -26.22 -0.50
C ASP A 91 -6.44 -27.36 -0.36
N GLU A 92 -7.73 -27.03 -0.24
CA GLU A 92 -8.84 -28.00 -0.24
C GLU A 92 -8.95 -28.80 -1.55
N GLU A 93 -8.91 -28.13 -2.70
CA GLU A 93 -8.95 -28.78 -4.02
C GLU A 93 -7.71 -29.67 -4.30
N THR A 94 -6.56 -29.36 -3.70
CA THR A 94 -5.34 -30.17 -3.84
C THR A 94 -5.41 -31.42 -2.98
N VAL A 95 -5.92 -31.31 -1.75
CA VAL A 95 -6.11 -32.45 -0.84
C VAL A 95 -7.18 -33.43 -1.33
N GLU A 96 -8.19 -32.96 -2.07
CA GLU A 96 -9.22 -33.84 -2.65
C GLU A 96 -8.68 -34.63 -3.86
N LYS A 97 -7.79 -34.04 -4.68
CA LYS A 97 -7.16 -34.71 -5.82
C LYS A 97 -6.10 -35.74 -5.44
N ASP A 98 -5.46 -35.61 -4.29
CA ASP A 98 -4.48 -36.59 -3.80
C ASP A 98 -5.15 -37.83 -3.15
N LYS A 99 -6.48 -37.82 -2.98
CA LYS A 99 -7.28 -38.93 -2.44
C LYS A 99 -7.96 -39.79 -3.50
N GLU A 100 -7.95 -39.37 -4.76
CA GLU A 100 -8.49 -40.08 -5.93
C GLU A 100 -7.37 -40.81 -6.67
#